data_AF-A0A6L8C463-F1
#
_entry.id   AF-A0A6L8C463-F1
#
_cell.length_a   1.000
_cell.length_b   1.000
_cell.length_c   1.000
_cell.angle_alpha   90.00
_cell.angle_beta   90.00
_cell.angle_gamma   90.00
#
_symmetry.space_group_name_H-M   'P 1'
#
loop_
_entity.id
_entity.type
_entity.pdbx_description
1 polymer ?
#
loop_
_entity_poly.entity_id
_entity_poly.type
_entity_poly.pdbx_seq_one_letter_code
_entity_poly.pdbx_strand_id
1 'polypeptide(L)'
;MLDVQNSQTSALENRQLVWVGVLGQPYGTKGNIKLRSFCLDPRNIASFSCLYSESGSTIYRLERLIEVGEEFIAVIHGVNSREQAAQLKGTKLFANREEFPELEDNEYYYSDLQNLRAM
;
A
#
# COMPACT_ATOMS: atom_id res chain seq x y z
N MET A 1 -25.61 -36.36 -15.16
CA MET A 1 -24.76 -36.38 -13.96
C MET A 1 -23.94 -35.11 -14.00
N LEU A 2 -24.34 -34.14 -13.17
CA LEU A 2 -23.69 -32.85 -12.93
C LEU A 2 -22.35 -33.10 -12.16
N ASP A 3 -21.32 -32.25 -12.11
CA ASP A 3 -21.19 -30.80 -12.16
C ASP A 3 -19.84 -30.37 -12.77
N VAL A 4 -19.87 -29.30 -13.56
CA VAL A 4 -18.71 -28.61 -14.15
C VAL A 4 -18.26 -27.48 -13.20
N GLN A 5 -17.75 -27.82 -12.02
CA GLN A 5 -17.14 -26.82 -11.14
C GLN A 5 -15.66 -26.63 -11.49
N ASN A 6 -15.37 -25.51 -12.15
CA ASN A 6 -14.54 -24.41 -11.63
C ASN A 6 -13.67 -23.75 -12.73
N SER A 7 -14.27 -22.86 -13.53
CA SER A 7 -13.59 -22.06 -14.56
C SER A 7 -13.41 -20.58 -14.18
N GLN A 8 -13.30 -20.22 -12.89
CA GLN A 8 -13.24 -18.80 -12.48
C GLN A 8 -12.32 -18.47 -11.28
N THR A 9 -11.57 -19.39 -10.68
CA THR A 9 -10.88 -19.12 -9.39
C THR A 9 -9.43 -19.58 -9.38
N SER A 10 -8.50 -18.81 -9.96
CA SER A 10 -7.06 -19.07 -9.77
C SER A 10 -6.17 -17.82 -9.81
N ALA A 11 -6.64 -16.67 -10.30
CA ALA A 11 -5.83 -15.45 -10.38
C ALA A 11 -5.77 -14.64 -9.05
N LEU A 12 -6.48 -15.08 -8.01
CA LEU A 12 -6.64 -14.36 -6.75
C LEU A 12 -5.78 -14.93 -5.61
N GLU A 13 -5.21 -16.14 -5.79
CA GLU A 13 -4.75 -16.98 -4.66
C GLU A 13 -3.26 -16.84 -4.33
N ASN A 14 -2.48 -16.04 -5.08
CA ASN A 14 -1.02 -15.88 -4.87
C ASN A 14 -0.52 -14.43 -4.87
N ARG A 15 -1.35 -13.44 -4.51
CA ARG A 15 -0.84 -12.08 -4.34
C ARG A 15 -0.09 -11.99 -3.00
N GLN A 16 1.24 -12.06 -3.04
CA GLN A 16 2.09 -11.78 -1.89
C GLN A 16 2.08 -10.27 -1.62
N LEU A 17 1.02 -9.81 -0.96
CA LEU A 17 0.88 -8.43 -0.51
C LEU A 17 1.78 -8.20 0.71
N VAL A 18 2.73 -7.30 0.58
CA VAL A 18 3.65 -6.90 1.65
C VAL A 18 3.12 -5.63 2.28
N TRP A 19 2.97 -5.62 3.61
CA TRP A 19 2.60 -4.41 4.32
C TRP A 19 3.77 -3.42 4.29
N VAL A 20 3.59 -2.29 3.60
CA VAL A 20 4.66 -1.31 3.39
C VAL A 20 4.42 0.00 4.12
N GLY A 21 3.18 0.28 4.55
CA GLY A 21 2.86 1.54 5.17
C GLY A 21 1.44 1.64 5.72
N VAL A 22 1.15 2.74 6.39
CA VAL A 22 -0.19 3.07 6.86
C VAL A 22 -0.51 4.53 6.60
N LEU A 23 -1.75 4.78 6.20
CA LEU A 23 -2.30 6.12 6.07
C LEU A 23 -2.67 6.64 7.46
N GLY A 24 -2.09 7.78 7.81
CA GLY A 24 -2.29 8.48 9.06
C GLY A 24 -3.33 9.59 8.93
N GLN A 25 -3.04 10.72 9.55
CA GLN A 25 -3.96 11.86 9.60
C GLN A 25 -4.03 12.60 8.26
N PRO A 26 -5.20 13.14 7.88
CA PRO A 26 -5.29 14.01 6.72
C PRO A 26 -4.42 15.26 6.91
N TYR A 27 -3.75 15.67 5.84
CA TYR A 27 -2.83 16.80 5.81
C TYR A 27 -3.38 17.93 4.91
N GLY A 28 -3.69 19.07 5.52
CA GLY A 28 -4.29 20.21 4.81
C GLY A 28 -5.74 19.98 4.37
N THR A 29 -6.19 20.76 3.39
CA THR A 29 -7.56 20.74 2.86
C THR A 29 -7.67 20.08 1.48
N LYS A 30 -6.55 19.92 0.77
CA LYS A 30 -6.47 19.40 -0.60
C LYS A 30 -6.60 17.87 -0.72
N GLY A 31 -6.93 17.17 0.36
CA GLY A 31 -7.02 15.70 0.36
C GLY A 31 -5.69 14.97 0.50
N ASN A 32 -4.60 15.68 0.79
CA ASN A 32 -3.34 15.01 1.10
C ASN A 32 -3.47 14.25 2.42
N ILE A 33 -2.69 13.20 2.60
CA ILE A 33 -2.73 12.37 3.80
C ILE A 33 -1.32 12.02 4.25
N LYS A 34 -1.09 12.00 5.55
CA LYS A 34 0.16 11.49 6.11
C LYS A 34 0.25 10.01 5.81
N LEU A 35 1.43 9.56 5.41
CA LEU A 35 1.78 8.19 5.15
C LEU A 35 3.03 7.89 5.98
N ARG A 36 2.94 6.84 6.80
CA ARG A 36 4.09 6.29 7.50
C ARG A 36 4.54 5.05 6.77
N SER A 37 5.78 5.03 6.29
CA SER A 37 6.39 3.84 5.71
C SER A 37 6.94 2.93 6.80
N PHE A 38 6.86 1.64 6.53
CA PHE A 38 7.49 0.56 7.29
C PHE A 38 8.54 -0.19 6.46
N CYS A 39 8.92 0.37 5.30
CA CYS A 39 10.04 -0.13 4.51
C CYS A 39 11.36 0.03 5.28
N LEU A 40 12.36 -0.79 4.92
CA LEU A 40 13.70 -0.73 5.49
C LEU A 40 14.31 0.67 5.33
N ASP A 41 14.21 1.21 4.11
CA ASP A 41 14.43 2.62 3.85
C ASP A 41 13.07 3.31 3.65
N PRO A 42 12.77 4.38 4.43
CA PRO A 42 11.50 5.07 4.33
C PRO A 42 11.25 5.66 2.93
N ARG A 43 12.30 6.00 2.17
CA ARG A 43 12.21 6.59 0.82
C ARG A 43 11.83 5.58 -0.24
N ASN A 44 12.09 4.29 -0.01
CA ASN A 44 11.67 3.24 -0.95
C ASN A 44 10.16 3.23 -1.13
N ILE A 45 9.37 3.74 -0.17
CA ILE A 45 7.92 3.85 -0.38
C ILE A 45 7.56 4.81 -1.51
N ALA A 46 8.40 5.82 -1.77
CA ALA A 46 8.16 6.85 -2.76
C ALA A 46 8.28 6.31 -4.20
N SER A 47 8.97 5.18 -4.40
CA SER A 47 9.03 4.49 -5.69
C SER A 47 7.74 3.73 -6.03
N PHE A 48 6.89 3.42 -5.05
CA PHE A 48 5.63 2.73 -5.34
C PHE A 48 4.56 3.72 -5.81
N SER A 49 4.13 3.56 -7.05
CA SER A 49 3.02 4.37 -7.62
C SER A 49 1.64 3.77 -7.33
N CYS A 50 1.55 2.46 -7.12
CA CYS A 50 0.31 1.74 -6.85
C CYS A 50 0.45 0.98 -5.51
N LEU A 51 -0.46 1.25 -4.59
CA LEU A 51 -0.59 0.52 -3.33
C LEU A 51 -1.97 -0.11 -3.25
N TYR A 52 -2.11 -1.12 -2.41
CA TYR A 52 -3.29 -1.96 -2.29
C TYR A 52 -3.83 -1.90 -0.87
N SER A 53 -5.13 -2.13 -0.70
CA SER A 53 -5.73 -2.39 0.61
C SER A 53 -5.34 -3.78 1.14
N GLU A 54 -5.61 -4.02 2.42
CA GLU A 54 -5.40 -5.33 3.07
C GLU A 54 -6.06 -6.49 2.31
N SER A 55 -7.22 -6.25 1.71
CA SER A 55 -7.95 -7.24 0.92
C SER A 55 -7.45 -7.38 -0.52
N GLY A 56 -6.49 -6.57 -0.97
CA GLY A 56 -6.00 -6.54 -2.35
C GLY A 56 -7.05 -6.16 -3.41
N SER A 57 -8.23 -5.71 -2.96
CA SER A 57 -9.38 -5.40 -3.82
C SER A 57 -9.44 -3.92 -4.18
N THR A 58 -8.88 -3.05 -3.34
CA THR A 58 -8.83 -1.61 -3.57
C THR A 58 -7.42 -1.20 -3.90
N ILE A 59 -7.26 -0.40 -4.96
CA ILE A 59 -5.99 0.12 -5.40
C ILE A 59 -5.95 1.62 -5.10
N TYR A 60 -4.95 2.03 -4.33
CA TYR A 60 -4.63 3.42 -4.04
C TYR A 60 -3.45 3.84 -4.91
N ARG A 61 -3.74 4.63 -5.94
CA ARG A 61 -2.70 5.20 -6.79
C ARG A 61 -2.14 6.46 -6.13
N LEU A 62 -0.85 6.43 -5.84
CA LEU A 62 -0.10 7.58 -5.34
C LEU A 62 0.29 8.45 -6.52
N GLU A 63 -0.21 9.68 -6.59
CA GLU A 63 0.19 10.66 -7.61
C GLU A 63 1.48 11.38 -7.23
N ARG A 64 1.68 11.59 -5.94
CA ARG A 64 2.85 12.28 -5.41
C ARG A 64 3.09 11.88 -3.96
N LEU A 65 4.36 11.68 -3.61
CA LEU A 65 4.82 11.67 -2.23
C LEU A 65 5.72 12.86 -1.97
N ILE A 66 5.61 13.41 -0.77
CA ILE A 66 6.43 14.51 -0.29
C ILE A 66 7.06 14.03 1.03
N GLU A 67 8.38 13.95 1.09
CA GLU A 67 9.12 13.62 2.32
C GLU A 67 9.00 14.79 3.33
N VAL A 68 8.58 14.49 4.55
CA VAL A 68 8.44 15.45 5.65
C VAL A 68 9.01 14.84 6.92
N GLY A 69 10.34 14.92 7.06
CA GLY A 69 11.06 14.34 8.19
C GLY A 69 11.01 12.81 8.13
N GLU A 70 10.45 12.19 9.17
CA GLU A 70 10.28 10.73 9.26
C GLU A 70 8.94 10.23 8.68
N GLU A 71 8.09 11.14 8.20
CA GLU A 71 6.80 10.83 7.59
C GLU A 71 6.75 11.30 6.14
N PHE A 72 5.80 10.78 5.37
CA PHE A 72 5.52 11.24 4.01
C PHE A 72 4.13 11.84 3.93
N ILE A 73 3.93 12.78 3.02
CA ILE A 73 2.62 13.25 2.61
C ILE A 73 2.31 12.64 1.26
N ALA A 74 1.34 11.72 1.24
CA ALA A 74 0.84 11.08 0.05
C ALA A 74 -0.32 11.88 -0.55
N VAL A 75 -0.26 12.07 -1.86
CA VAL A 75 -1.36 12.56 -2.70
C VAL A 75 -1.94 11.33 -3.40
N ILE A 76 -3.16 10.96 -3.03
CA ILE A 76 -3.84 9.79 -3.57
C ILE A 76 -4.77 10.25 -4.68
N HIS A 77 -4.68 9.62 -5.83
CA HIS A 77 -5.57 9.91 -6.96
C HIS A 77 -7.03 9.70 -6.55
N GLY A 78 -7.86 10.71 -6.79
CA GLY A 78 -9.27 10.72 -6.40
C GLY A 78 -9.55 11.33 -5.02
N VAL A 79 -8.53 11.53 -4.18
CA VAL A 79 -8.69 12.12 -2.84
C VAL A 79 -8.37 13.61 -2.88
N ASN A 80 -9.40 14.44 -3.04
CA ASN A 80 -9.25 15.89 -3.25
C ASN A 80 -9.76 16.74 -2.07
N SER A 81 -10.24 16.10 -1.00
CA SER A 81 -10.81 16.79 0.16
C SER A 81 -10.37 16.14 1.46
N ARG A 82 -10.25 16.95 2.51
CA ARG A 82 -9.89 16.48 3.87
C ARG A 82 -10.79 15.35 4.35
N GLU A 83 -12.09 15.38 4.05
CA GLU A 83 -13.06 14.36 4.45
C GLU A 83 -12.77 13.01 3.78
N GLN A 84 -12.41 13.02 2.50
CA GLN A 84 -12.03 11.81 1.76
C GLN A 84 -10.73 11.22 2.32
N ALA A 85 -9.74 12.07 2.62
CA ALA A 85 -8.53 11.64 3.29
C ALA A 85 -8.83 11.09 4.70
N ALA A 86 -9.74 11.70 5.45
CA ALA A 86 -10.12 11.24 6.77
C ALA A 86 -10.77 9.84 6.74
N GLN A 87 -11.51 9.49 5.68
CA GLN A 87 -12.06 8.14 5.49
C GLN A 87 -10.96 7.09 5.27
N LEU A 88 -9.82 7.50 4.72
CA LEU A 88 -8.68 6.61 4.50
C LEU A 88 -7.73 6.53 5.70
N LYS A 89 -7.93 7.35 6.73
CA LYS A 89 -7.12 7.31 7.95
C LYS A 89 -7.20 5.92 8.60
N GLY A 90 -6.05 5.34 8.91
CA GLY A 90 -5.91 3.99 9.46
C GLY A 90 -5.90 2.89 8.41
N THR A 91 -6.02 3.24 7.12
CA THR A 91 -5.91 2.25 6.04
C THR A 91 -4.46 1.78 5.94
N LYS A 92 -4.28 0.47 6.07
CA LYS A 92 -3.00 -0.19 5.82
C LYS A 92 -2.78 -0.30 4.31
N LEU A 93 -1.58 0.04 3.87
CA LEU A 93 -1.17 -0.01 2.48
C LEU A 93 -0.24 -1.18 2.26
N PHE A 94 -0.56 -1.95 1.24
CA PHE A 94 0.19 -3.12 0.83
C PHE A 94 0.78 -2.90 -0.55
N ALA A 95 1.98 -3.36 -0.81
CA ALA A 95 2.54 -3.43 -2.15
C ALA A 95 2.53 -4.89 -2.61
N ASN A 96 2.28 -5.14 -3.89
CA ASN A 96 2.47 -6.49 -4.42
C ASN A 96 3.98 -6.75 -4.52
N ARG A 97 4.45 -7.89 -3.99
CA ARG A 97 5.83 -8.36 -4.18
C ARG A 97 6.25 -8.41 -5.66
N GLU A 98 5.31 -8.67 -6.56
CA GLU A 98 5.53 -8.72 -8.01
C GLU A 98 5.62 -7.33 -8.66
N GLU A 99 5.10 -6.28 -8.00
CA GLU A 99 5.20 -4.88 -8.46
C GLU A 99 6.37 -4.13 -7.83
N PHE A 100 7.23 -4.83 -7.08
CA PHE A 100 8.57 -4.30 -6.83
C PHE A 100 9.17 -4.12 -8.22
N PRO A 101 9.49 -2.88 -8.64
CA PRO A 101 10.24 -2.71 -9.88
C PRO A 101 11.46 -3.62 -9.74
N GLU A 102 11.82 -4.32 -10.80
CA GLU A 102 13.09 -5.01 -10.92
C GLU A 102 14.20 -3.94 -10.88
N LEU A 103 14.41 -3.31 -9.73
CA LEU A 103 15.59 -2.52 -9.44
C LEU A 103 16.71 -3.55 -9.37
N GLU A 104 17.65 -3.39 -10.29
CA GLU A 104 18.87 -4.16 -10.44
C GLU A 104 19.40 -4.59 -9.07
N ASP A 105 19.41 -5.89 -8.86
CA ASP A 105 20.22 -6.68 -7.92
C ASP A 105 20.71 -5.91 -6.66
N ASN A 106 20.21 -6.28 -5.47
CA ASN A 106 20.74 -5.96 -4.11
C ASN A 106 19.96 -5.00 -3.19
N GLU A 107 18.62 -4.92 -3.27
CA GLU A 107 17.82 -4.36 -2.16
C GLU A 107 16.84 -5.38 -1.58
N TYR A 108 17.21 -5.95 -0.43
CA TYR A 108 16.36 -6.83 0.35
C TYR A 108 15.38 -6.01 1.19
N TYR A 109 14.09 -6.08 0.84
CA TYR A 109 13.04 -5.59 1.74
C TYR A 109 12.85 -6.59 2.89
N TYR A 110 12.82 -6.08 4.12
CA TYR A 110 12.64 -6.82 5.37
C TYR A 110 11.20 -7.37 5.52
N SER A 111 10.72 -8.17 4.55
CA SER A 111 9.44 -8.89 4.63
C SER A 111 9.41 -10.02 5.68
N ASP A 112 10.47 -10.18 6.49
CA ASP A 112 10.55 -11.30 7.46
C ASP A 112 10.19 -10.93 8.91
N LEU A 113 10.09 -9.65 9.28
CA LEU A 113 9.72 -9.27 10.66
C LEU A 113 8.37 -8.56 10.71
N GLN A 114 7.30 -9.33 10.68
CA GLN A 114 6.45 -9.53 11.87
C GLN A 114 5.18 -10.29 11.50
N ASN A 115 5.32 -11.62 11.46
CA ASN A 115 4.31 -12.51 12.02
C ASN A 115 4.18 -12.22 13.53
N LEU A 116 3.57 -11.10 13.92
CA LEU A 116 3.07 -10.95 15.27
C LEU A 116 1.55 -10.90 15.22
N ARG A 117 1.01 -12.12 15.16
CA ARG A 117 -0.16 -12.54 15.93
C ARG A 117 -0.26 -11.69 17.20
N ALA A 118 -1.21 -10.76 17.23
CA ALA A 118 -1.74 -10.24 18.48
C ALA A 118 -3.24 -10.53 18.43
N MET A 119 -3.54 -11.67 19.04
CA MET A 119 -4.82 -12.14 19.57
C MET A 119 -5.69 -11.05 20.19
#